data_AF-A0A0J8FX85-F1
#
_entry.id   AF-A0A0J8FX85-F1
#
_cell.length_a   1.000
_cell.length_b   1.000
_cell.length_c   1.000
_cell.angle_alpha   90.00
_cell.angle_beta   90.00
_cell.angle_gamma   90.00
#
_symmetry.space_group_name_H-M   'P 1'
#
loop_
_entity.id
_entity.type
_entity.pdbx_description
1 polymer ?
#
loop_
_entity_poly.entity_id
_entity_poly.type
_entity_poly.pdbx_seq_one_letter_code
_entity_poly.pdbx_strand_id
1 'polypeptide(L)'
;MLLNNFDAFKDPKQPWFVTKDGLSDMANKPLTGNTSQDQNIRLARELMKRPELVNALDRHSTTGALDGLIDRQKIQMTLSSQSPMKYQDDNQLAAEMLRHFDALRDPDNRDYISLDKLRGLAQWPTNDPVHGRLAWIAQEVLKRSEVKDTMDGGDRWGKDGWIHKDTLRQMSR
;
A
#
# COMPACT_ATOMS: atom_id res chain seq x y z
N MET A 1 13.54 3.42 15.87
CA MET A 1 12.53 3.15 14.82
C MET A 1 11.13 3.35 15.41
N LEU A 2 10.11 3.68 14.59
CA LEU A 2 8.73 3.93 15.04
C LEU A 2 8.17 2.83 15.95
N LEU A 3 8.46 1.56 15.65
CA LEU A 3 8.03 0.43 16.47
C LEU A 3 8.53 0.50 17.93
N ASN A 4 9.78 0.92 18.12
CA ASN A 4 10.41 1.02 19.45
C ASN A 4 9.86 2.18 20.27
N ASN A 5 9.40 3.23 19.59
CA ASN A 5 8.88 4.45 20.22
C ASN A 5 7.35 4.55 20.09
N PHE A 6 6.68 3.46 19.70
CA PHE A 6 5.24 3.46 19.38
C PHE A 6 4.41 4.11 20.48
N ASP A 7 4.71 3.80 21.75
CA ASP A 7 3.97 4.33 22.90
C ASP A 7 4.06 5.86 23.02
N ALA A 8 5.12 6.48 22.50
CA ALA A 8 5.29 7.93 22.49
C ALA A 8 4.42 8.64 21.44
N PHE A 9 3.87 7.90 20.47
CA PHE A 9 3.04 8.42 19.39
C PHE A 9 1.56 8.02 19.50
N LYS A 10 1.19 7.29 20.56
CA LYS A 10 -0.19 6.86 20.76
C LYS A 10 -1.08 8.06 21.00
N ASP A 11 -2.24 8.05 20.37
CA ASP A 11 -3.30 9.00 20.68
C ASP A 11 -3.94 8.57 22.02
N PRO A 12 -4.01 9.45 23.05
CA PRO A 12 -4.70 9.15 24.31
C PRO A 12 -6.17 8.75 24.13
N LYS A 13 -6.84 9.23 23.07
CA LYS A 13 -8.22 8.89 22.71
C LYS A 13 -8.32 7.57 21.95
N GLN A 14 -7.21 7.11 21.36
CA GLN A 14 -7.10 5.84 20.64
C GLN A 14 -5.83 5.09 21.07
N PRO A 15 -5.80 4.55 22.31
CA PRO A 15 -4.58 4.10 22.98
C PRO A 15 -3.93 2.84 22.37
N TRP A 16 -4.45 2.34 21.25
CA TRP A 16 -3.90 1.21 20.50
C TRP A 16 -3.24 1.64 19.18
N PHE A 17 -3.42 2.90 18.79
CA PHE A 17 -3.05 3.41 17.48
C PHE A 17 -2.17 4.65 17.58
N VAL A 18 -1.26 4.75 16.62
CA VAL A 18 -0.63 6.00 16.21
C VAL A 18 -1.48 6.59 15.09
N THR A 19 -1.90 7.84 15.21
CA THR A 19 -2.67 8.52 14.17
C THR A 19 -1.78 9.38 13.28
N LYS A 20 -2.18 9.60 12.01
CA LYS A 20 -1.49 10.57 11.15
C LYS A 20 -1.47 11.98 11.76
N ASP A 21 -2.57 12.37 12.41
CA ASP A 21 -2.65 13.63 13.14
C ASP A 21 -1.68 13.66 14.32
N GLY A 22 -1.58 12.59 15.11
CA GLY A 22 -0.62 12.48 16.22
C GLY A 22 0.85 12.54 15.75
N LEU A 23 1.16 11.97 14.58
CA LEU A 23 2.47 12.12 13.94
C LEU A 23 2.74 13.57 13.53
N SER A 24 1.75 14.23 12.90
CA SER A 24 1.83 15.64 12.52
C SER A 24 2.03 16.55 13.73
N ASP A 25 1.24 16.36 14.78
CA ASP A 25 1.33 17.10 16.04
C ASP A 25 2.71 16.95 16.70
N MET A 26 3.25 15.73 16.74
CA MET A 26 4.60 15.50 17.26
C MET A 26 5.67 16.17 16.39
N ALA A 27 5.52 16.13 15.06
CA ALA A 27 6.47 16.78 14.14
C ALA A 27 6.53 18.30 14.33
N ASN A 28 5.39 18.91 14.67
CA ASN A 28 5.22 20.35 14.85
C ASN A 28 5.71 20.87 16.21
N LYS A 29 6.03 20.00 17.17
CA LYS A 29 6.56 20.43 18.47
C LYS A 29 7.97 21.03 18.36
N PRO A 30 8.31 22.06 19.15
CA PRO A 30 9.68 22.52 19.28
C PRO A 30 10.52 21.48 20.02
N LEU A 31 11.84 21.47 19.78
CA LEU A 31 12.76 20.66 20.58
C LEU A 31 12.75 21.15 22.03
N THR A 32 12.78 20.23 22.98
CA THR A 32 12.61 20.51 24.40
C THR A 32 13.91 20.43 25.18
N GLY A 33 15.00 19.97 24.53
CA GLY A 33 16.28 19.68 25.19
C GLY A 33 16.29 18.32 25.92
N ASN A 34 15.15 17.64 26.01
CA ASN A 34 15.09 16.26 26.47
C ASN A 34 15.43 15.32 25.31
N THR A 35 16.50 14.54 25.46
CA THR A 35 17.01 13.66 24.38
C THR A 35 15.95 12.70 23.83
N SER A 36 15.13 12.08 24.68
CA SER A 36 14.10 11.12 24.24
C SER A 36 12.96 11.81 23.49
N GLN A 37 12.47 12.94 24.01
CA GLN A 37 11.43 13.73 23.34
C GLN A 37 11.91 14.29 22.00
N ASP A 38 13.13 14.84 21.96
CA ASP A 38 13.74 15.39 20.76
C ASP A 38 13.94 14.31 19.67
N GLN A 39 14.27 13.08 20.07
CA GLN A 39 14.32 11.94 19.15
C GLN A 39 12.95 11.62 18.55
N ASN A 40 11.88 11.64 19.34
CA ASN A 40 10.52 11.41 18.84
C ASN A 40 10.05 12.52 17.89
N ILE A 41 10.34 13.78 18.21
CA ILE A 41 10.04 14.94 17.35
C ILE A 41 10.77 14.81 16.01
N ARG A 42 12.08 14.51 16.03
CA ARG A 42 12.87 14.31 14.80
C ARG A 42 12.35 13.13 13.98
N LEU A 43 11.99 12.02 14.63
CA LEU A 43 11.41 10.87 13.95
C LEU A 43 10.07 11.22 13.27
N ALA A 44 9.16 11.91 13.95
CA ALA A 44 7.91 12.37 13.35
C ALA A 44 8.16 13.28 12.14
N ARG A 45 9.08 14.24 12.24
CA ARG A 45 9.45 15.11 11.10
C ARG A 45 9.97 14.31 9.91
N GLU A 46 10.78 13.28 10.14
CA GLU A 46 11.28 12.43 9.06
C GLU A 46 10.18 11.55 8.44
N LEU A 47 9.22 11.08 9.24
CA LEU A 47 8.05 10.35 8.73
C LEU A 47 7.15 11.26 7.89
N MET A 48 6.91 12.50 8.33
CA MET A 48 6.09 13.47 7.60
C MET A 48 6.70 13.90 6.25
N LYS A 49 8.03 13.78 6.09
CA LYS A 49 8.70 13.98 4.80
C LYS A 49 8.58 12.76 3.86
N ARG A 50 7.99 11.66 4.31
CA ARG A 50 7.91 10.38 3.59
C ARG A 50 6.45 9.89 3.57
N PRO A 51 5.55 10.58 2.85
CA PRO A 51 4.13 10.23 2.83
C PRO A 51 3.89 8.79 2.37
N GLU A 52 4.68 8.29 1.41
CA GLU A 52 4.61 6.90 0.92
C GLU A 52 4.84 5.87 2.05
N LEU A 53 5.81 6.15 2.93
CA LEU A 53 6.12 5.31 4.08
C LEU A 53 4.98 5.37 5.10
N VAL A 54 4.46 6.57 5.40
CA VAL A 54 3.35 6.72 6.34
C VAL A 54 2.10 5.99 5.83
N ASN A 55 1.79 6.11 4.54
CA ASN A 55 0.68 5.40 3.91
C ASN A 55 0.89 3.89 3.92
N ALA A 56 2.12 3.40 3.69
CA ALA A 56 2.41 1.97 3.81
C ALA A 56 2.20 1.43 5.23
N LEU A 57 2.54 2.22 6.26
CA LEU A 57 2.34 1.86 7.66
C LEU A 57 0.87 1.93 8.09
N ASP A 58 0.08 2.78 7.44
CA ASP A 58 -1.34 2.99 7.69
C ASP A 58 -2.23 1.96 6.97
N ARG A 59 -1.75 1.44 5.84
CA ARG A 59 -2.51 0.57 4.95
C ARG A 59 -3.04 -0.68 5.66
N HIS A 60 -4.35 -0.86 5.60
CA HIS A 60 -5.01 -2.06 6.09
C HIS A 60 -4.56 -3.29 5.31
N SER A 61 -4.24 -4.37 6.02
CA SER A 61 -3.61 -5.58 5.45
C SER A 61 -4.48 -6.32 4.43
N THR A 62 -5.80 -6.26 4.59
CA THR A 62 -6.80 -6.92 3.72
C THR A 62 -7.48 -6.00 2.71
N THR A 63 -7.84 -4.78 3.09
CA THR A 63 -8.59 -3.89 2.20
C THR A 63 -7.69 -3.00 1.35
N GLY A 64 -6.50 -2.67 1.86
CA GLY A 64 -5.63 -1.67 1.27
C GLY A 64 -5.98 -0.23 1.67
N ALA A 65 -7.07 -0.03 2.41
CA ALA A 65 -7.56 1.29 2.84
C ALA A 65 -6.56 2.01 3.75
N LEU A 66 -6.58 3.33 3.66
CA LEU A 66 -5.86 4.24 4.54
C LEU A 66 -6.85 4.81 5.57
N ASP A 67 -6.89 4.24 6.77
CA ASP A 67 -7.84 4.59 7.84
C ASP A 67 -7.27 5.63 8.82
N GLY A 68 -6.00 5.99 8.68
CA GLY A 68 -5.29 6.90 9.58
C GLY A 68 -4.87 6.25 10.89
N LEU A 69 -5.03 4.93 11.05
CA LEU A 69 -4.81 4.18 12.28
C LEU A 69 -3.63 3.22 12.11
N ILE A 70 -2.47 3.59 12.62
CA ILE A 70 -1.25 2.78 12.56
C ILE A 70 -1.11 1.97 13.85
N ASP A 71 -1.28 0.66 13.78
CA ASP A 71 -0.99 -0.26 14.89
C ASP A 71 0.39 -0.93 14.73
N ARG A 72 0.82 -1.63 15.78
CA ARG A 72 2.11 -2.35 15.79
C ARG A 72 2.18 -3.46 14.75
N GLN A 73 1.07 -4.12 14.45
CA GLN A 73 1.00 -5.20 13.48
C GLN A 73 1.22 -4.65 12.06
N LYS A 74 0.55 -3.55 11.67
CA LYS A 74 0.76 -2.88 10.39
C LYS A 74 2.22 -2.46 10.21
N ILE A 75 2.85 -1.91 11.25
CA ILE A 75 4.28 -1.56 11.23
C ILE A 75 5.14 -2.82 10.99
N GLN A 76 4.92 -3.89 11.77
CA GLN A 76 5.69 -5.12 11.66
C GLN A 76 5.55 -5.75 10.27
N MET A 77 4.32 -5.80 9.73
CA MET A 77 4.04 -6.32 8.39
C MET A 77 4.74 -5.50 7.29
N THR A 78 4.78 -4.17 7.43
CA THR A 78 5.47 -3.29 6.48
C THR A 78 6.98 -3.48 6.52
N LEU A 79 7.55 -3.63 7.71
CA LEU A 79 8.98 -3.88 7.90
C LEU A 79 9.41 -5.26 7.39
N SER A 80 8.58 -6.30 7.58
CA SER A 80 8.89 -7.66 7.12
C SER A 80 8.59 -7.89 5.64
N SER A 81 7.75 -7.06 5.02
CA SER A 81 7.37 -7.21 3.62
C SER A 81 8.58 -7.11 2.67
N GLN A 82 8.72 -8.12 1.82
CA GLN A 82 9.68 -8.17 0.72
C GLN A 82 9.09 -7.66 -0.61
N SER A 83 7.81 -7.28 -0.62
CA SER A 83 7.15 -6.77 -1.83
C SER A 83 7.85 -5.48 -2.28
N PRO A 84 8.28 -5.39 -3.55
CA PRO A 84 8.85 -4.16 -4.10
C PRO A 84 7.81 -3.03 -4.18
N MET A 85 6.52 -3.33 -4.00
CA MET A 85 5.40 -2.41 -4.10
C MET A 85 4.84 -1.99 -2.74
N LYS A 86 5.51 -2.36 -1.64
CA LYS A 86 5.00 -2.07 -0.28
C LYS A 86 4.81 -0.58 0.01
N TYR A 87 5.56 0.29 -0.67
CA TYR A 87 5.45 1.75 -0.55
C TYR A 87 4.61 2.37 -1.68
N GLN A 88 4.14 1.59 -2.64
CA GLN A 88 3.35 2.14 -3.73
C GLN A 88 1.94 2.45 -3.27
N ASP A 89 1.45 3.65 -3.58
CA ASP A 89 0.03 3.96 -3.52
C ASP A 89 -0.76 3.16 -4.58
N ASP A 90 -2.07 3.37 -4.63
CA ASP A 90 -2.95 2.61 -5.51
C ASP A 90 -2.84 3.08 -6.98
N ASN A 91 -2.51 4.35 -7.21
CA ASN A 91 -2.27 4.89 -8.56
C ASN A 91 -0.96 4.34 -9.14
N GLN A 92 0.08 4.24 -8.33
CA GLN A 92 1.37 3.64 -8.68
C GLN A 92 1.23 2.14 -8.93
N LEU A 93 0.40 1.43 -8.15
CA LEU A 93 0.09 0.02 -8.41
C LEU A 93 -0.66 -0.14 -9.75
N ALA A 94 -1.63 0.73 -10.05
CA ALA A 94 -2.30 0.72 -11.34
C ALA A 94 -1.36 1.04 -12.50
N ALA A 95 -0.45 2.01 -12.33
CA ALA A 95 0.58 2.35 -13.31
C ALA A 95 1.54 1.18 -13.56
N GLU A 96 1.89 0.44 -12.51
CA GLU A 96 2.70 -0.77 -12.58
C GLU A 96 2.00 -1.88 -13.39
N MET A 97 0.72 -2.15 -13.09
CA MET A 97 -0.09 -3.08 -13.88
C MET A 97 -0.20 -2.65 -15.34
N LEU A 98 -0.41 -1.35 -15.60
CA LEU A 98 -0.52 -0.81 -16.94
C LEU A 98 0.78 -0.98 -17.74
N ARG A 99 1.94 -0.81 -17.10
CA ARG A 99 3.25 -1.03 -17.74
C ARG A 99 3.46 -2.50 -18.11
N HIS A 100 2.92 -3.42 -17.31
CA HIS A 100 2.99 -4.86 -17.52
C HIS A 100 1.74 -5.45 -18.20
N PHE A 101 0.87 -4.59 -18.76
CA PHE A 101 -0.45 -4.99 -19.21
C PHE A 101 -0.41 -6.13 -20.22
N ASP A 102 0.47 -6.06 -21.23
CA ASP A 102 0.51 -7.07 -22.28
C ASP A 102 0.96 -8.46 -21.78
N ALA A 103 1.69 -8.52 -20.67
CA ALA A 103 2.04 -9.79 -20.03
C ALA A 103 0.91 -10.29 -19.10
N LEU A 104 0.17 -9.37 -18.49
CA LEU A 104 -0.95 -9.66 -17.60
C LEU A 104 -2.25 -9.99 -18.34
N ARG A 105 -2.47 -9.46 -19.56
CA ARG A 105 -3.74 -9.52 -20.29
C ARG A 105 -4.16 -10.95 -20.63
N ASP A 106 -5.45 -11.17 -20.76
CA ASP A 106 -5.99 -12.44 -21.20
C ASP A 106 -5.52 -12.78 -22.63
N PRO A 107 -5.14 -14.05 -22.92
CA PRO A 107 -4.75 -14.44 -24.29
C PRO A 107 -5.86 -14.24 -25.32
N ASP A 108 -7.11 -14.48 -24.91
CA ASP A 108 -8.29 -14.45 -25.76
C ASP A 108 -8.92 -13.05 -25.81
N ASN A 109 -8.61 -12.20 -24.83
CA ASN A 109 -9.12 -10.83 -24.78
C ASN A 109 -8.03 -9.77 -24.51
N ARG A 110 -7.60 -9.07 -25.56
CA ARG A 110 -6.40 -8.23 -25.55
C ARG A 110 -6.52 -6.92 -24.77
N ASP A 111 -7.73 -6.50 -24.42
CA ASP A 111 -8.00 -5.23 -23.73
C ASP A 111 -8.26 -5.38 -22.23
N TYR A 112 -8.12 -6.60 -21.69
CA TYR A 112 -8.54 -6.95 -20.34
C TYR A 112 -7.54 -7.87 -19.65
N ILE A 113 -7.50 -7.80 -18.32
CA ILE A 113 -6.82 -8.77 -17.45
C ILE A 113 -7.91 -9.48 -16.64
N SER A 114 -7.98 -10.81 -16.73
CA SER A 114 -8.90 -11.60 -15.88
C SER A 114 -8.40 -11.67 -14.43
N LEU A 115 -9.30 -11.51 -13.46
CA LEU A 115 -8.98 -11.78 -12.06
C LEU A 115 -8.56 -13.23 -11.81
N ASP A 116 -9.09 -14.20 -12.57
CA ASP A 116 -8.67 -15.61 -12.46
C ASP A 116 -7.23 -15.80 -12.92
N LYS A 117 -6.83 -15.10 -13.99
CA LYS A 117 -5.42 -15.09 -14.41
C LYS A 117 -4.52 -14.47 -13.35
N LEU A 118 -4.93 -13.38 -12.70
CA LEU A 118 -4.16 -12.83 -11.57
C LEU A 118 -4.06 -13.82 -10.41
N ARG A 119 -5.14 -14.54 -10.07
CA ARG A 119 -5.10 -15.60 -9.04
C ARG A 119 -4.10 -16.69 -9.40
N GLY A 120 -4.03 -17.09 -10.67
CA GLY A 120 -3.02 -18.02 -11.17
C GLY A 120 -1.60 -17.46 -11.05
N LEU A 121 -1.36 -16.22 -11.51
CA LEU A 121 -0.06 -15.56 -11.42
C LEU A 121 0.43 -15.38 -9.97
N ALA A 122 -0.48 -15.09 -9.03
CA ALA A 122 -0.14 -14.89 -7.64
C ALA A 122 0.41 -16.15 -6.95
N GLN A 123 0.18 -17.34 -7.52
CA GLN A 123 0.72 -18.61 -7.02
C GLN A 123 2.16 -18.87 -7.49
N TRP A 124 2.67 -18.11 -8.47
CA TRP A 124 4.03 -18.29 -8.94
C TRP A 124 5.07 -17.79 -7.93
N PRO A 125 6.26 -18.42 -7.87
CA PRO A 125 7.36 -17.92 -7.07
C PRO A 125 7.76 -16.50 -7.49
N THR A 126 7.88 -15.60 -6.52
CA THR A 126 8.21 -14.19 -6.81
C THR A 126 9.69 -13.96 -7.16
N ASN A 127 10.53 -14.97 -6.96
CA ASN A 127 11.91 -15.03 -7.41
C ASN A 127 12.07 -15.68 -8.81
N ASP A 128 10.98 -16.09 -9.45
CA ASP A 128 11.03 -16.63 -10.81
C ASP A 128 11.47 -15.53 -11.80
N PRO A 129 12.44 -15.81 -12.70
CA PRO A 129 13.00 -14.79 -13.59
C PRO A 129 12.02 -14.31 -14.68
N VAL A 130 10.96 -15.08 -14.99
CA VAL A 130 10.00 -14.77 -16.04
C VAL A 130 8.72 -14.19 -15.44
N HIS A 131 8.18 -14.87 -14.42
CA HIS A 131 6.88 -14.57 -13.83
C HIS A 131 6.97 -13.82 -12.50
N GLY A 132 8.14 -13.73 -11.86
CA GLY A 132 8.27 -13.21 -10.50
C GLY A 132 7.76 -11.78 -10.32
N ARG A 133 8.01 -10.90 -11.31
CA ARG A 133 7.44 -9.53 -11.30
C ARG A 133 5.91 -9.54 -11.44
N LEU A 134 5.37 -10.39 -12.31
CA LEU A 134 3.92 -10.51 -12.50
C LEU A 134 3.24 -11.12 -11.26
N ALA A 135 3.89 -12.09 -10.62
CA ALA A 135 3.44 -12.70 -9.38
C ALA A 135 3.38 -11.67 -8.25
N TRP A 136 4.42 -10.83 -8.11
CA TRP A 136 4.41 -9.72 -7.16
C TRP A 136 3.23 -8.79 -7.41
N ILE A 137 3.01 -8.36 -8.67
CA ILE A 137 1.91 -7.45 -9.02
C ILE A 137 0.56 -8.08 -8.69
N ALA A 138 0.35 -9.33 -9.09
CA ALA A 138 -0.88 -10.06 -8.84
C ALA A 138 -1.15 -10.23 -7.34
N GLN A 139 -0.13 -10.59 -6.55
CA GLN A 139 -0.26 -10.70 -5.09
C GLN A 139 -0.65 -9.38 -4.44
N GLU A 140 -0.04 -8.26 -4.85
CA GLU A 140 -0.32 -6.95 -4.27
C GLU A 140 -1.73 -6.46 -4.61
N VAL A 141 -2.18 -6.66 -5.86
CA VAL A 141 -3.55 -6.32 -6.29
C VAL A 141 -4.56 -7.16 -5.52
N LEU A 142 -4.40 -8.49 -5.50
CA LEU A 142 -5.34 -9.38 -4.81
C LEU A 142 -5.39 -9.16 -3.30
N LYS A 143 -4.28 -8.70 -2.70
CA LYS A 143 -4.20 -8.37 -1.27
C LYS A 143 -4.95 -7.09 -0.91
N ARG A 144 -5.08 -6.12 -1.82
CA ARG A 144 -5.75 -4.84 -1.57
C ARG A 144 -7.17 -4.90 -2.15
N SER A 145 -8.13 -5.40 -1.37
CA SER A 145 -9.46 -5.69 -1.93
C SER A 145 -10.15 -4.47 -2.53
N GLU A 146 -9.99 -3.26 -1.96
CA GLU A 146 -10.63 -2.05 -2.47
C GLU A 146 -10.05 -1.63 -3.83
N VAL A 147 -8.72 -1.56 -3.98
CA VAL A 147 -8.11 -1.21 -5.28
C VAL A 147 -8.44 -2.24 -6.35
N LYS A 148 -8.43 -3.54 -5.99
CA LYS A 148 -8.83 -4.62 -6.90
C LYS A 148 -10.28 -4.46 -7.33
N ASP A 149 -11.19 -4.15 -6.41
CA ASP A 149 -12.60 -3.91 -6.70
C ASP A 149 -12.82 -2.66 -7.57
N THR A 150 -12.00 -1.61 -7.40
CA THR A 150 -11.99 -0.43 -8.28
C THR A 150 -11.51 -0.80 -9.69
N MET A 151 -10.47 -1.64 -9.79
CA MET A 151 -9.91 -2.11 -11.05
C MET A 151 -10.87 -3.04 -11.82
N ASP A 152 -11.58 -3.91 -11.11
CA ASP A 152 -12.51 -4.95 -11.60
C ASP A 152 -13.82 -4.40 -12.20
N GLY A 153 -13.90 -3.11 -12.51
CA GLY A 153 -15.10 -2.55 -13.12
C GLY A 153 -15.07 -1.06 -13.42
N GLY A 154 -14.24 -0.27 -12.72
CA GLY A 154 -14.29 1.18 -12.79
C GLY A 154 -15.71 1.75 -12.65
N ASP A 155 -15.90 3.03 -12.95
CA ASP A 155 -17.24 3.65 -12.88
C ASP A 155 -18.16 3.23 -14.05
N ARG A 156 -17.63 2.51 -15.06
CA ARG A 156 -18.29 2.34 -16.36
C ARG A 156 -18.75 0.91 -16.66
N TRP A 157 -18.11 -0.12 -16.10
CA TRP A 157 -18.29 -1.51 -16.54
C TRP A 157 -18.92 -2.41 -15.48
N GLY A 158 -18.83 -2.04 -14.20
CA GLY A 158 -19.32 -2.85 -13.08
C GLY A 158 -18.41 -4.05 -12.78
N LYS A 159 -18.61 -4.72 -11.64
CA LYS A 159 -17.75 -5.83 -11.17
C LYS A 159 -17.97 -7.11 -11.97
N ASP A 160 -17.24 -7.28 -13.08
CA ASP A 160 -17.45 -8.35 -14.05
C ASP A 160 -16.35 -9.42 -14.08
N GLY A 161 -15.32 -9.28 -13.23
CA GLY A 161 -14.16 -10.18 -13.17
C GLY A 161 -12.99 -9.75 -14.06
N TRP A 162 -13.10 -8.59 -14.73
CA TRP A 162 -12.13 -8.10 -15.68
C TRP A 162 -11.59 -6.71 -15.31
N ILE A 163 -10.27 -6.60 -15.36
CA ILE A 163 -9.59 -5.32 -15.20
C ILE A 163 -9.33 -4.75 -16.60
N HIS A 164 -10.00 -3.64 -16.91
CA HIS A 164 -9.90 -2.96 -18.20
C HIS A 164 -8.64 -2.09 -18.27
N LYS A 165 -7.98 -2.08 -19.44
CA LYS A 165 -6.80 -1.22 -19.68
C LYS A 165 -7.08 0.26 -19.44
N ASP A 166 -8.28 0.72 -19.78
CA ASP A 166 -8.70 2.11 -19.60
C ASP A 166 -8.92 2.48 -18.13
N THR A 167 -9.43 1.56 -17.30
CA THR A 167 -9.52 1.75 -15.85
C THR A 167 -8.13 1.97 -15.26
N LEU A 168 -7.16 1.15 -15.64
CA LEU A 168 -5.77 1.32 -15.19
C LEU A 168 -5.18 2.67 -15.63
N ARG A 169 -5.48 3.14 -16.85
CA ARG A 169 -5.07 4.48 -17.33
C ARG A 169 -5.73 5.64 -16.59
N GLN A 170 -6.91 5.43 -16.01
CA GLN A 170 -7.60 6.45 -15.22
C GLN A 170 -7.02 6.50 -13.81
N MET A 171 -6.82 5.33 -13.19
CA MET A 171 -6.24 5.21 -11.86
C MET A 171 -4.77 5.62 -11.81
N SER A 172 -4.01 5.43 -12.89
CA SER A 172 -2.58 5.77 -12.92
C SER A 172 -2.26 7.26 -13.04
N ARG A 173 -3.26 8.15 -12.91
CA ARG A 173 -3.11 9.60 -13.11
C ARG A 173 -2.73 10.33 -11.83
#